data_AF-A0A9D8Y2G2-F1
#
_entry.id   AF-A0A9D8Y2G2-F1
#
_cell.length_a   1.000
_cell.length_b   1.000
_cell.length_c   1.000
_cell.angle_alpha   90.00
_cell.angle_beta   90.00
_cell.angle_gamma   90.00
#
_symmetry.space_group_name_H-M   'P 1'
#
loop_
_entity.id
_entity.type
_entity.pdbx_description
1 polymer ?
#
loop_
_entity_poly.entity_id
_entity_poly.type
_entity_poly.pdbx_seq_one_letter_code
_entity_poly.pdbx_strand_id
1 'polypeptide(L)'
;MYPAMRGFVLLLVVAFAGPALGQQTTGQEQTVPNRDPRFVDSTRGNIPIPTNPEELRGVSLELWLKFRRTNQSLYRYIKEAAEFRAYAYSCKRHDLNVNFTQINALVSRHLQQILLAHYEEPDYAVLEDLSKEKQADLMADMAADVYGFEYGYQMSAQRTLIEQAGATTNNYCVQAEDNYYGKYISLLRTARREIGAVQQ
;
A
#
# COMPACT_ATOMS: atom_id res chain seq x y z
N MET A 1 44.57 -44.28 -25.55
CA MET A 1 45.77 -43.61 -26.11
C MET A 1 45.38 -42.18 -26.49
N TYR A 2 45.90 -41.19 -25.77
CA TYR A 2 45.90 -39.75 -26.14
C TYR A 2 47.06 -39.49 -27.12
N PRO A 3 47.02 -38.45 -27.99
CA PRO A 3 47.33 -37.05 -27.61
C PRO A 3 46.31 -36.04 -28.20
N ALA A 4 45.89 -34.97 -27.51
CA ALA A 4 46.59 -33.73 -27.13
C ALA A 4 46.85 -32.74 -28.30
N MET A 5 46.03 -31.68 -28.39
CA MET A 5 46.39 -30.30 -28.77
C MET A 5 45.31 -29.39 -28.15
N ARG A 6 45.54 -28.64 -27.06
CA ARG A 6 46.29 -27.36 -26.95
C ARG A 6 45.89 -26.31 -28.00
N GLY A 7 44.84 -25.55 -27.69
CA GLY A 7 44.60 -24.21 -28.21
C GLY A 7 44.59 -23.23 -27.05
N PHE A 8 45.49 -22.26 -27.09
CA PHE A 8 45.84 -21.29 -26.04
C PHE A 8 45.42 -19.89 -26.55
N VAL A 9 44.98 -19.01 -25.64
CA VAL A 9 44.88 -17.52 -25.74
C VAL A 9 43.76 -17.00 -26.66
N LEU A 10 42.84 -16.13 -26.23
CA LEU A 10 43.10 -14.74 -25.80
C LEU A 10 42.02 -14.20 -24.84
N LEU A 11 42.51 -13.68 -23.71
CA LEU A 11 41.78 -12.82 -22.77
C LEU A 11 41.96 -11.38 -23.26
N LEU A 12 40.89 -10.71 -23.66
CA LEU A 12 40.90 -9.28 -23.99
C LEU A 12 40.41 -8.51 -22.76
N VAL A 13 41.37 -8.05 -21.96
CA VAL A 13 41.17 -6.99 -20.97
C VAL A 13 41.17 -5.67 -21.74
N VAL A 14 40.03 -5.01 -21.82
CA VAL A 14 39.96 -3.63 -22.29
C VAL A 14 39.94 -2.72 -21.07
N ALA A 15 41.13 -2.25 -20.70
CA ALA A 15 41.30 -1.10 -19.82
C ALA A 15 41.25 0.17 -20.68
N PHE A 16 40.23 1.00 -20.50
CA PHE A 16 40.27 2.40 -20.92
C PHE A 16 40.49 3.27 -19.68
N ALA A 17 41.70 3.81 -19.58
CA ALA A 17 42.09 4.84 -18.64
C ALA A 17 42.14 6.19 -19.36
N GLY A 18 41.48 7.19 -18.78
CA GLY A 18 41.84 8.61 -18.85
C GLY A 18 40.78 9.56 -19.44
N PRO A 19 40.82 10.87 -19.09
CA PRO A 19 41.74 11.55 -18.18
C PRO A 19 41.07 12.16 -16.93
N ALA A 20 41.93 12.41 -15.94
CA ALA A 20 41.64 13.12 -14.71
C ALA A 20 41.50 14.64 -14.92
N LEU A 21 40.46 15.20 -14.30
CA LEU A 21 40.37 16.55 -13.73
C LEU A 21 39.68 16.30 -12.38
N GLY A 22 40.26 16.53 -11.21
CA GLY A 22 41.07 17.68 -10.84
C GLY A 22 40.21 18.70 -10.11
N GLN A 23 39.63 18.34 -8.96
CA GLN A 23 39.18 19.31 -7.96
C GLN A 23 39.27 18.70 -6.56
N GLN A 24 40.28 19.15 -5.82
CA GLN A 24 40.34 19.04 -4.38
C GLN A 24 39.21 19.89 -3.79
N THR A 25 38.29 19.26 -3.08
CA THR A 25 37.54 19.93 -2.02
C THR A 25 37.72 19.10 -0.76
N THR A 26 38.57 19.64 0.09
CA THR A 26 38.65 19.38 1.53
C THR A 26 37.29 19.04 2.11
N GLY A 27 37.22 17.94 2.84
CA GLY A 27 36.08 17.60 3.68
C GLY A 27 35.83 18.70 4.70
N GLN A 28 34.96 19.63 4.36
CA GLN A 28 34.17 20.36 5.33
C GLN A 28 33.03 19.45 5.73
N GLU A 29 33.12 18.98 6.96
CA GLU A 29 32.01 18.69 7.87
C GLU A 29 30.73 19.41 7.39
N GLN A 30 29.85 18.67 6.71
CA GLN A 30 28.51 19.15 6.43
C GLN A 30 27.78 19.18 7.77
N THR A 31 27.90 20.32 8.44
CA THR A 31 26.92 20.80 9.41
C THR A 31 25.53 20.58 8.82
N VAL A 32 24.75 19.72 9.47
CA VAL A 32 23.34 19.48 9.19
C VAL A 32 22.66 20.84 9.02
N PRO A 33 22.20 21.22 7.81
CA PRO A 33 21.52 22.49 7.67
C PRO A 33 20.18 22.37 8.39
N ASN A 34 20.01 23.28 9.34
CA ASN A 34 18.77 23.63 10.02
C ASN A 34 17.55 23.36 9.12
N ARG A 35 16.78 22.29 9.40
CA ARG A 35 15.71 21.78 8.54
C ARG A 35 14.54 22.77 8.52
N ASP A 36 14.39 23.50 7.42
CA ASP A 36 13.15 24.22 7.09
C ASP A 36 12.04 23.17 6.87
N PRO A 37 10.89 23.24 7.57
CA PRO A 37 9.83 22.22 7.54
C PRO A 37 9.07 22.09 6.20
N ARG A 38 9.62 22.63 5.10
CA ARG A 38 8.97 22.69 3.77
C ARG A 38 9.86 22.12 2.67
N PHE A 39 10.77 21.20 2.99
CA PHE A 39 11.52 20.50 1.95
C PHE A 39 10.58 19.55 1.20
N VAL A 40 10.03 20.06 0.11
CA VAL A 40 9.18 19.31 -0.82
C VAL A 40 10.11 18.58 -1.77
N ASP A 41 10.16 17.25 -1.68
CA ASP A 41 10.95 16.45 -2.61
C ASP A 41 10.24 16.39 -3.97
N SER A 42 10.86 17.03 -4.97
CA SER A 42 10.37 17.03 -6.35
C SER A 42 10.29 15.62 -6.98
N THR A 43 11.05 14.65 -6.45
CA THR A 43 11.04 13.26 -6.92
C THR A 43 9.83 12.47 -6.37
N ARG A 44 9.30 12.87 -5.21
CA ARG A 44 8.09 12.30 -4.58
C ARG A 44 6.79 12.92 -5.12
N GLY A 45 6.87 13.72 -6.19
CA GLY A 45 5.75 14.43 -6.78
C GLY A 45 5.11 15.42 -5.79
N ASN A 46 5.93 16.18 -5.08
CA ASN A 46 5.57 17.22 -4.12
C ASN A 46 4.88 16.74 -2.82
N ILE A 47 5.09 15.49 -2.40
CA ILE A 47 4.67 15.03 -1.07
C ILE A 47 5.67 15.53 -0.04
N PRO A 48 5.22 16.14 1.08
CA PRO A 48 6.12 16.61 2.13
C PRO A 48 6.85 15.46 2.81
N ILE A 49 8.09 15.70 3.24
CA ILE A 49 8.85 14.74 4.03
C ILE A 49 8.30 14.78 5.47
N PRO A 50 7.78 13.67 6.01
CA PRO A 50 7.26 13.66 7.37
C PRO A 50 8.39 13.78 8.40
N THR A 51 8.15 14.52 9.47
CA THR A 51 9.09 14.70 10.59
C THR A 51 8.57 14.13 11.91
N ASN A 52 7.30 13.74 11.95
CA ASN A 52 6.63 13.20 13.12
C ASN A 52 5.49 12.23 12.73
N PRO A 53 4.95 11.45 13.68
CA PRO A 53 3.90 10.46 13.40
C PRO A 53 2.62 11.02 12.78
N GLU A 54 2.21 12.23 13.16
CA GLU A 54 0.98 12.86 12.63
C GLU A 54 1.15 13.23 11.16
N GLU A 55 2.30 13.83 10.81
CA GLU A 55 2.66 14.11 9.42
C GLU A 55 2.77 12.82 8.60
N LEU A 56 3.34 11.76 9.16
CA LEU A 56 3.42 10.46 8.48
C LEU A 56 2.04 9.89 8.16
N ARG A 57 1.03 10.05 9.03
CA ARG A 57 -0.36 9.66 8.71
C ARG A 57 -0.89 10.41 7.50
N GLY A 58 -0.70 11.73 7.45
CA GLY A 58 -1.14 12.58 6.33
C GLY A 58 -0.46 12.18 5.02
N VAL A 59 0.87 12.05 5.05
CA VAL A 59 1.69 11.59 3.93
C VAL A 59 1.24 10.22 3.44
N SER A 60 0.91 9.28 4.34
CA SER A 60 0.45 7.94 3.99
C SER A 60 -0.85 7.95 3.20
N LEU A 61 -1.79 8.84 3.54
CA LEU A 61 -3.03 9.01 2.80
C LEU A 61 -2.77 9.65 1.42
N GLU A 62 -1.89 10.64 1.32
CA GLU A 62 -1.52 11.25 0.04
C GLU A 62 -0.82 10.26 -0.90
N LEU A 63 0.11 9.48 -0.35
CA LEU A 63 0.77 8.36 -1.00
C LEU A 63 -0.28 7.35 -1.51
N TRP A 64 -1.22 6.96 -0.65
CA TRP A 64 -2.31 6.06 -1.04
C TRP A 64 -3.08 6.55 -2.27
N LEU A 65 -3.45 7.83 -2.32
CA LEU A 65 -4.16 8.41 -3.46
C LEU A 65 -3.38 8.30 -4.77
N LYS A 66 -2.05 8.39 -4.71
CA LYS A 66 -1.18 8.18 -5.88
C LYS A 66 -1.11 6.70 -6.26
N PHE A 67 -0.95 5.81 -5.29
CA PHE A 67 -0.73 4.37 -5.51
C PHE A 67 -1.98 3.57 -5.81
N ARG A 68 -3.17 4.07 -5.49
CA ARG A 68 -4.43 3.43 -5.89
C ARG A 68 -4.50 3.08 -7.38
N ARG A 69 -3.70 3.78 -8.21
CA ARG A 69 -3.57 3.57 -9.66
C ARG A 69 -2.52 2.55 -10.08
N THR A 70 -1.67 2.05 -9.17
CA THR A 70 -0.49 1.21 -9.49
C THR A 70 -0.76 -0.29 -9.51
N ASN A 71 -2.03 -0.72 -9.42
CA ASN A 71 -2.44 -2.12 -9.57
C ASN A 71 -1.71 -3.11 -8.63
N GLN A 72 -1.49 -2.70 -7.38
CA GLN A 72 -0.95 -3.57 -6.33
C GLN A 72 -1.82 -4.83 -6.17
N SER A 73 -1.21 -6.02 -6.16
CA SER A 73 -1.96 -7.30 -6.12
C SER A 73 -2.83 -7.43 -4.88
N LEU A 74 -2.35 -6.91 -3.75
CA LEU A 74 -3.04 -6.92 -2.46
C LEU A 74 -4.20 -5.90 -2.39
N TYR A 75 -4.18 -4.86 -3.23
CA TYR A 75 -5.20 -3.81 -3.21
C TYR A 75 -6.59 -4.36 -3.53
N ARG A 76 -6.69 -5.39 -4.37
CA ARG A 76 -7.98 -6.03 -4.70
C ARG A 76 -8.75 -6.45 -3.45
N TYR A 77 -8.08 -6.99 -2.42
CA TYR A 77 -8.75 -7.44 -1.20
C TYR A 77 -9.35 -6.28 -0.40
N ILE A 78 -8.65 -5.16 -0.36
CA ILE A 78 -9.09 -3.92 0.30
C ILE A 78 -10.28 -3.34 -0.44
N LYS A 79 -10.17 -3.23 -1.77
CA LYS A 79 -11.22 -2.74 -2.65
C LYS A 79 -12.48 -3.59 -2.54
N GLU A 80 -12.38 -4.92 -2.69
CA GLU A 80 -13.53 -5.83 -2.63
C GLU A 80 -14.20 -5.80 -1.24
N ALA A 81 -13.41 -5.70 -0.16
CA ALA A 81 -13.97 -5.58 1.19
C ALA A 81 -14.73 -4.25 1.37
N ALA A 82 -14.17 -3.14 0.89
CA ALA A 82 -14.83 -1.84 0.91
C ALA A 82 -16.11 -1.82 0.04
N GLU A 83 -16.06 -2.44 -1.15
CA GLU A 83 -17.20 -2.61 -2.06
C GLU A 83 -18.32 -3.40 -1.39
N PHE A 84 -18.01 -4.54 -0.76
CA PHE A 84 -19.01 -5.33 -0.07
C PHE A 84 -19.65 -4.56 1.07
N ARG A 85 -18.86 -3.87 1.90
CA ARG A 85 -19.41 -3.07 3.00
C ARG A 85 -20.29 -1.94 2.49
N ALA A 86 -19.89 -1.27 1.41
CA ALA A 86 -20.70 -0.21 0.81
C ALA A 86 -22.03 -0.73 0.26
N TYR A 87 -21.99 -1.91 -0.37
CA TYR A 87 -23.19 -2.64 -0.77
C TYR A 87 -24.06 -3.00 0.44
N ALA A 88 -23.52 -3.64 1.47
CA ALA A 88 -24.25 -4.07 2.66
C ALA A 88 -24.89 -2.89 3.41
N TYR A 89 -24.20 -1.76 3.48
CA TYR A 89 -24.74 -0.52 4.05
C TYR A 89 -25.94 0.00 3.25
N SER A 90 -25.83 0.01 1.91
CA SER A 90 -26.90 0.46 1.02
C SER A 90 -28.07 -0.53 0.99
N CYS A 91 -27.78 -1.82 1.13
CA CYS A 91 -28.69 -2.96 1.07
C CYS A 91 -28.76 -3.65 2.45
N LYS A 92 -29.29 -2.92 3.46
CA LYS A 92 -29.24 -3.24 4.90
C LYS A 92 -29.56 -4.68 5.32
N ARG A 93 -30.35 -5.42 4.54
CA ARG A 93 -30.69 -6.82 4.84
C ARG A 93 -29.47 -7.74 4.89
N HIS A 94 -28.42 -7.43 4.11
CA HIS A 94 -27.25 -8.30 4.02
C HIS A 94 -26.27 -8.09 5.19
N ASP A 95 -26.19 -6.90 5.78
CA ASP A 95 -25.23 -6.54 6.83
C ASP A 95 -25.38 -7.42 8.10
N LEU A 96 -26.61 -7.80 8.45
CA LEU A 96 -26.91 -8.58 9.67
C LEU A 96 -26.38 -10.03 9.64
N ASN A 97 -25.99 -10.54 8.47
CA ASN A 97 -25.65 -11.96 8.30
C ASN A 97 -24.14 -12.22 8.14
N VAL A 98 -23.29 -11.20 8.27
CA VAL A 98 -21.90 -11.26 7.79
C VAL A 98 -20.88 -11.08 8.91
N ASN A 99 -19.94 -12.01 9.06
CA ASN A 99 -18.83 -11.88 9.99
C ASN A 99 -17.60 -11.33 9.27
N PHE A 100 -17.27 -10.08 9.56
CA PHE A 100 -16.13 -9.38 8.95
C PHE A 100 -14.83 -9.43 9.75
N THR A 101 -14.79 -10.06 10.93
CA THR A 101 -13.62 -10.00 11.82
C THR A 101 -12.33 -10.47 11.14
N GLN A 102 -12.36 -11.64 10.50
CA GLN A 102 -11.19 -12.18 9.80
C GLN A 102 -10.83 -11.36 8.55
N ILE A 103 -11.83 -10.84 7.84
CA ILE A 103 -11.62 -9.99 6.67
C ILE A 103 -10.97 -8.67 7.07
N ASN A 104 -11.38 -8.07 8.19
CA ASN A 104 -10.77 -6.84 8.72
C ASN A 104 -9.30 -7.05 9.06
N ALA A 105 -8.97 -8.18 9.67
CA ALA A 105 -7.57 -8.53 9.97
C ALA A 105 -6.75 -8.70 8.68
N LEU A 106 -7.30 -9.38 7.66
CA LEU A 106 -6.67 -9.51 6.34
C LEU A 106 -6.43 -8.14 5.69
N VAL A 107 -7.46 -7.31 5.65
CA VAL A 107 -7.42 -5.96 5.07
C VAL A 107 -6.39 -5.09 5.79
N SER A 108 -6.41 -5.06 7.12
CA SER A 108 -5.45 -4.29 7.92
C SER A 108 -4.01 -4.74 7.64
N ARG A 109 -3.74 -6.05 7.64
CA ARG A 109 -2.42 -6.61 7.33
C ARG A 109 -1.94 -6.21 5.94
N HIS A 110 -2.79 -6.35 4.92
CA HIS A 110 -2.43 -5.99 3.55
C HIS A 110 -2.25 -4.48 3.37
N LEU A 111 -3.04 -3.64 4.04
CA LEU A 111 -2.86 -2.19 4.01
C LEU A 111 -1.50 -1.80 4.58
N GLN A 112 -1.13 -2.35 5.73
CA GLN A 112 0.18 -2.11 6.33
C GLN A 112 1.32 -2.54 5.38
N GLN A 113 1.19 -3.69 4.71
CA GLN A 113 2.18 -4.15 3.73
C GLN A 113 2.30 -3.20 2.53
N ILE A 114 1.17 -2.74 1.98
CA ILE A 114 1.18 -1.81 0.84
C ILE A 114 1.77 -0.46 1.25
N LEU A 115 1.40 0.07 2.42
CA LEU A 115 1.91 1.34 2.93
C LEU A 115 3.45 1.29 3.05
N LEU A 116 3.98 0.27 3.73
CA LEU A 116 5.43 0.11 3.90
C LEU A 116 6.16 -0.09 2.56
N ALA A 117 5.56 -0.83 1.61
CA ALA A 117 6.16 -1.03 0.28
C ALA A 117 6.35 0.28 -0.51
N HIS A 118 5.76 1.37 -0.05
CA HIS A 118 5.80 2.68 -0.67
C HIS A 118 6.54 3.74 0.14
N TYR A 119 7.02 3.39 1.32
CA TYR A 119 7.81 4.30 2.14
C TYR A 119 9.23 4.42 1.62
N GLU A 120 9.77 5.63 1.71
CA GLU A 120 11.17 5.92 1.47
C GLU A 120 11.92 6.08 2.81
N GLU A 121 13.25 6.18 2.79
CA GLU A 121 14.06 6.27 4.02
C GLU A 121 13.56 7.32 5.03
N PRO A 122 13.15 8.54 4.63
CA PRO A 122 12.64 9.53 5.59
C PRO A 122 11.35 9.10 6.29
N ASP A 123 10.49 8.33 5.61
CA ASP A 123 9.24 7.83 6.19
C ASP A 123 9.52 6.72 7.20
N TYR A 124 10.50 5.85 6.88
CA TYR A 124 10.98 4.81 7.79
C TYR A 124 11.63 5.39 9.03
N ALA A 125 12.40 6.49 8.91
CA ALA A 125 13.03 7.12 10.07
C ALA A 125 12.02 7.52 11.16
N VAL A 126 10.86 8.05 10.76
CA VAL A 126 9.77 8.39 11.70
C VAL A 126 9.22 7.14 12.41
N LEU A 127 9.13 6.00 11.71
CA LEU A 127 8.72 4.74 12.34
C LEU A 127 9.79 4.18 13.28
N GLU A 128 11.05 4.18 12.85
CA GLU A 128 12.17 3.59 13.59
C GLU A 128 12.45 4.31 14.92
N ASP A 129 12.14 5.60 15.01
CA ASP A 129 12.24 6.39 16.24
C ASP A 129 11.18 6.02 17.30
N LEU A 130 10.15 5.26 16.93
CA LEU A 130 9.08 4.82 17.84
C LEU A 130 9.39 3.45 18.48
N SER A 131 8.82 3.20 19.65
CA SER A 131 8.79 1.84 20.21
C SER A 131 7.96 0.90 19.33
N LYS A 132 8.25 -0.40 19.37
CA LYS A 132 7.50 -1.40 18.57
C LYS A 132 5.98 -1.36 18.77
N GLU A 133 5.53 -1.09 19.99
CA GLU A 133 4.11 -0.92 20.32
C GLU A 133 3.53 0.30 19.60
N LYS A 134 4.19 1.46 19.72
CA LYS A 134 3.77 2.69 19.03
C LYS A 134 3.83 2.59 17.51
N GLN A 135 4.80 1.84 16.97
CA GLN A 135 4.85 1.53 15.54
C GLN A 135 3.62 0.73 15.11
N ALA A 136 3.26 -0.32 15.88
CA ALA A 136 2.09 -1.15 15.57
C ALA A 136 0.79 -0.35 15.63
N ASP A 137 0.62 0.49 16.66
CA ASP A 137 -0.54 1.37 16.81
C ASP A 137 -0.64 2.37 15.66
N LEU A 138 0.47 3.05 15.32
CA LEU A 138 0.50 4.01 14.22
C LEU A 138 0.18 3.36 12.88
N MET A 139 0.75 2.18 12.60
CA MET A 139 0.46 1.42 11.38
C MET A 139 -0.99 0.95 11.32
N ALA A 140 -1.58 0.58 12.46
CA ALA A 140 -3.00 0.21 12.55
C ALA A 140 -3.89 1.43 12.28
N ASP A 141 -3.58 2.59 12.85
CA ASP A 141 -4.30 3.84 12.63
C ASP A 141 -4.23 4.29 11.17
N MET A 142 -3.04 4.29 10.55
CA MET A 142 -2.88 4.62 9.13
C MET A 142 -3.65 3.67 8.22
N ALA A 143 -3.61 2.37 8.51
CA ALA A 143 -4.41 1.39 7.78
C ALA A 143 -5.91 1.65 7.95
N ALA A 144 -6.37 2.02 9.15
CA ALA A 144 -7.76 2.35 9.40
C ALA A 144 -8.20 3.61 8.64
N ASP A 145 -7.37 4.67 8.60
CA ASP A 145 -7.63 5.90 7.84
C ASP A 145 -7.78 5.61 6.34
N VAL A 146 -6.83 4.85 5.78
CA VAL A 146 -6.84 4.46 4.36
C VAL A 146 -8.06 3.60 4.04
N TYR A 147 -8.40 2.64 4.90
CA TYR A 147 -9.60 1.82 4.72
C TYR A 147 -10.88 2.67 4.79
N GLY A 148 -10.93 3.64 5.72
CA GLY A 148 -12.02 4.59 5.83
C GLY A 148 -12.21 5.41 4.55
N PHE A 149 -11.11 5.86 3.94
CA PHE A 149 -11.12 6.52 2.63
C PHE A 149 -11.68 5.60 1.52
N GLU A 150 -11.18 4.37 1.40
CA GLU A 150 -11.67 3.43 0.39
C GLU A 150 -13.15 3.08 0.59
N TYR A 151 -13.59 2.90 1.82
CA TYR A 151 -14.99 2.68 2.14
C TYR A 151 -15.85 3.87 1.72
N GLY A 152 -15.44 5.10 2.03
CA GLY A 152 -16.12 6.32 1.60
C GLY A 152 -16.20 6.45 0.08
N TYR A 153 -15.11 6.14 -0.63
CA TYR A 153 -15.09 6.09 -2.09
C TYR A 153 -16.11 5.08 -2.63
N GLN A 154 -16.11 3.85 -2.10
CA GLN A 154 -17.02 2.81 -2.57
C GLN A 154 -18.47 3.12 -2.24
N MET A 155 -18.75 3.77 -1.10
CA MET A 155 -20.08 4.30 -0.78
C MET A 155 -20.57 5.29 -1.83
N SER A 156 -19.70 6.21 -2.28
CA SER A 156 -20.05 7.15 -3.35
C SER A 156 -20.29 6.42 -4.68
N ALA A 157 -19.41 5.47 -5.05
CA ALA A 157 -19.57 4.67 -6.26
C ALA A 157 -20.88 3.85 -6.25
N GLN A 158 -21.24 3.30 -5.09
CA GLN A 158 -22.44 2.51 -4.91
C GLN A 158 -23.72 3.32 -5.15
N ARG A 159 -23.75 4.58 -4.68
CA ARG A 159 -24.86 5.50 -4.95
C ARG A 159 -25.01 5.77 -6.44
N THR A 160 -23.91 6.07 -7.12
CA THR A 160 -23.90 6.26 -8.57
C THR A 160 -24.40 5.03 -9.32
N LEU A 161 -24.02 3.81 -8.91
CA LEU A 161 -24.49 2.58 -9.53
C LEU A 161 -26.01 2.37 -9.35
N ILE A 162 -26.55 2.69 -8.17
CA ILE A 162 -27.99 2.62 -7.90
C ILE A 162 -28.74 3.63 -8.78
N GLU A 163 -28.24 4.87 -8.88
CA GLU A 163 -28.82 5.91 -9.72
C GLU A 163 -28.80 5.52 -11.21
N GLN A 164 -27.67 5.01 -11.70
CA GLN A 164 -27.49 4.59 -13.10
C GLN A 164 -28.31 3.36 -13.47
N ALA A 165 -28.60 2.48 -12.52
CA ALA A 165 -29.44 1.31 -12.77
C ALA A 165 -30.88 1.68 -13.15
N GLY A 166 -31.32 2.93 -12.89
CA GLY A 166 -32.69 3.38 -13.19
C GLY A 166 -33.76 2.57 -12.45
N ALA A 167 -33.36 1.84 -11.41
CA ALA A 167 -34.20 0.93 -10.64
C ALA A 167 -34.37 1.44 -9.20
N THR A 168 -35.40 0.95 -8.51
CA THR A 168 -35.49 1.17 -7.06
C THR A 168 -34.30 0.50 -6.36
N THR A 169 -33.87 1.05 -5.22
CA THR A 169 -32.78 0.47 -4.42
C THR A 169 -33.00 -1.01 -4.13
N ASN A 170 -34.24 -1.41 -3.82
CA ASN A 170 -34.58 -2.81 -3.57
C ASN A 170 -34.32 -3.71 -4.77
N ASN A 171 -34.72 -3.29 -5.97
CA ASN A 171 -34.47 -4.06 -7.20
C ASN A 171 -32.97 -4.17 -7.51
N TYR A 172 -32.23 -3.06 -7.32
CA TYR A 172 -30.77 -3.07 -7.45
C TYR A 172 -30.13 -4.08 -6.48
N CYS A 173 -30.53 -4.06 -5.21
CA CYS A 173 -29.96 -4.95 -4.19
C CYS A 173 -30.15 -6.42 -4.57
N VAL A 174 -31.35 -6.81 -5.02
CA VAL A 174 -31.63 -8.19 -5.45
C VAL A 174 -30.78 -8.59 -6.65
N GLN A 175 -30.61 -7.71 -7.63
CA GLN A 175 -29.81 -8.00 -8.83
C GLN A 175 -28.31 -8.12 -8.55
N ALA A 176 -27.81 -7.34 -7.58
CA ALA A 176 -26.40 -7.28 -7.25
C ALA A 176 -25.98 -8.30 -6.17
N GLU A 177 -26.93 -8.89 -5.45
CA GLU A 177 -26.69 -9.76 -4.28
C GLU A 177 -25.64 -10.83 -4.54
N ASP A 178 -25.84 -11.66 -5.57
CA ASP A 178 -24.96 -12.80 -5.85
C ASP A 178 -23.51 -12.39 -6.12
N ASN A 179 -23.31 -11.25 -6.80
CA ASN A 179 -21.99 -10.72 -7.09
C ASN A 179 -21.25 -10.30 -5.82
N TYR A 180 -21.90 -9.49 -4.97
CA TYR A 180 -21.28 -9.02 -3.73
C TYR A 180 -21.13 -10.15 -2.72
N TYR A 181 -22.10 -11.06 -2.61
CA TYR A 181 -21.98 -12.24 -1.77
C TYR A 181 -20.83 -13.16 -2.21
N GLY A 182 -20.65 -13.35 -3.52
CA GLY A 182 -19.49 -14.06 -4.07
C GLY A 182 -18.15 -13.44 -3.68
N LYS A 183 -18.03 -12.10 -3.75
CA LYS A 183 -16.84 -11.37 -3.26
C LYS A 183 -16.60 -11.61 -1.78
N TYR A 184 -17.64 -11.53 -0.94
CA TYR A 184 -17.52 -11.82 0.49
C TYR A 184 -17.01 -13.23 0.75
N ILE A 185 -17.57 -14.26 0.10
CA ILE A 185 -17.14 -15.65 0.31
C ILE A 185 -15.67 -15.86 -0.13
N SER A 186 -15.26 -15.23 -1.23
CA SER A 186 -13.87 -15.23 -1.69
C SER A 186 -12.91 -14.60 -0.67
N LEU A 187 -13.29 -13.42 -0.15
CA LEU A 187 -12.53 -12.72 0.90
C LEU A 187 -12.44 -13.54 2.18
N LEU A 188 -13.56 -14.10 2.64
CA LEU A 188 -13.60 -14.92 3.85
C LEU A 188 -12.70 -16.16 3.73
N ARG A 189 -12.71 -16.83 2.58
CA ARG A 189 -11.83 -17.98 2.32
C ARG A 189 -10.37 -17.59 2.39
N THR A 190 -10.00 -16.48 1.75
CA THR A 190 -8.64 -15.94 1.78
C THR A 190 -8.23 -15.58 3.21
N ALA A 191 -9.09 -14.87 3.94
CA ALA A 191 -8.86 -14.48 5.32
C ALA A 191 -8.67 -15.70 6.24
N ARG A 192 -9.49 -16.74 6.09
CA ARG A 192 -9.33 -17.99 6.85
C ARG A 192 -7.99 -18.67 6.59
N ARG A 193 -7.53 -18.70 5.34
CA ARG A 193 -6.25 -19.29 4.98
C ARG A 193 -5.07 -18.50 5.55
N GLU A 194 -5.13 -17.18 5.49
CA GLU A 194 -3.96 -16.33 5.79
C GLU A 194 -3.91 -15.80 7.22
N ILE A 195 -5.06 -15.66 7.87
CA ILE A 195 -5.17 -15.23 9.27
C ILE A 195 -5.44 -16.44 10.17
N GLY A 196 -6.30 -17.36 9.75
CA GLY A 196 -6.64 -18.55 10.55
C GLY A 196 -5.48 -19.53 10.74
N ALA A 197 -4.52 -19.57 9.81
CA ALA A 197 -3.29 -20.37 9.94
C ALA A 197 -2.26 -19.78 10.92
N VAL A 198 -2.47 -18.55 11.42
CA VAL A 198 -1.57 -17.87 12.36
C VAL A 198 -1.97 -18.13 13.83
N GLN A 199 -3.12 -18.75 14.06
CA GLN A 199 -3.66 -19.04 15.40
C GLN A 199 -3.57 -20.53 15.81
N GLN A 200 -2.80 -21.35 15.09
CA GLN A 200 -2.49 -22.75 15.44
C GLN A 200 -0.97 -22.91 15.60
#